data_AF-A0A2N6LEK6-F1
#
_entry.id   AF-A0A2N6LEK6-F1
#
_cell.length_a   1.000
_cell.length_b   1.000
_cell.length_c   1.000
_cell.angle_alpha   90.00
_cell.angle_beta   90.00
_cell.angle_gamma   90.00
#
_symmetry.space_group_name_H-M   'P 1'
#
loop_
_entity.id
_entity.type
_entity.pdbx_description
1 polymer ?
#
loop_
_entity_poly.entity_id
_entity_poly.type
_entity_poly.pdbx_seq_one_letter_code
_entity_poly.pdbx_strand_id
1 'polypeptide(L)'
;MTGVNLTAWILGLGLGLMTLLFIFRIVLTWYPQIDLNRLPFNLVAWPTEPFLTPMRKLVPPIGGVDITPIIWVGIFSLLRELLLGQQGLLIMMSK
;
A
#
# COMPACT_ATOMS: atom_id res chain seq x y z
N MET A 1 -20.18 18.27 8.08
CA MET A 1 -18.91 17.53 7.96
C MET A 1 -17.81 18.56 7.80
N THR A 2 -16.84 18.62 8.70
CA THR A 2 -15.69 19.54 8.55
C THR A 2 -14.79 19.08 7.41
N GLY A 3 -14.01 19.98 6.81
CA GLY A 3 -13.06 19.61 5.75
C GLY A 3 -12.07 18.52 6.18
N VAL A 4 -11.65 18.54 7.45
CA VAL A 4 -10.78 17.54 8.06
C VAL A 4 -11.39 16.14 8.01
N ASN A 5 -12.70 16.01 8.27
CA ASN A 5 -13.36 14.70 8.19
C ASN A 5 -13.32 14.16 6.77
N LEU A 6 -13.64 14.98 5.76
CA LEU A 6 -13.60 14.56 4.37
C LEU A 6 -12.20 14.07 3.97
N THR A 7 -11.15 14.81 4.35
CA THR A 7 -9.76 14.41 4.15
C THR A 7 -9.44 13.07 4.81
N ALA A 8 -9.89 12.87 6.07
CA ALA A 8 -9.68 11.62 6.80
C ALA A 8 -10.35 10.42 6.11
N TRP A 9 -11.57 10.58 5.59
CA TRP A 9 -12.28 9.53 4.85
C TRP A 9 -11.54 9.14 3.56
N ILE A 10 -11.14 10.13 2.76
CA ILE A 10 -10.45 9.89 1.49
C ILE A 10 -9.09 9.22 1.73
N LEU A 11 -8.31 9.73 2.68
CA LEU A 11 -7.02 9.14 3.05
C LEU A 11 -7.18 7.74 3.63
N GLY A 12 -8.20 7.51 4.46
CA GLY A 12 -8.47 6.20 5.04
C GLY A 12 -8.75 5.13 3.99
N LEU A 13 -9.57 5.48 3.00
CA LEU A 13 -9.85 4.60 1.87
C LEU A 13 -8.60 4.37 1.01
N GLY A 14 -7.88 5.44 0.66
CA GLY A 14 -6.69 5.34 -0.18
C GLY A 14 -5.57 4.53 0.46
N LEU A 15 -5.21 4.82 1.71
CA LEU A 15 -4.18 4.11 2.45
C LEU A 15 -4.57 2.65 2.68
N GLY A 16 -5.83 2.40 3.07
CA GLY A 16 -6.33 1.04 3.26
C GLY A 16 -6.32 0.22 1.98
N LEU A 17 -6.75 0.80 0.86
CA LEU A 17 -6.73 0.15 -0.45
C LEU A 17 -5.29 -0.17 -0.86
N MET A 18 -4.36 0.78 -0.74
CA MET A 18 -2.96 0.54 -1.09
C MET A 18 -2.32 -0.55 -0.24
N THR A 19 -2.57 -0.58 1.08
CA THR A 19 -2.14 -1.69 1.94
C THR A 19 -2.67 -3.03 1.43
N LEU A 20 -3.96 -3.11 1.08
CA LEU A 20 -4.57 -4.32 0.54
C LEU A 20 -3.93 -4.74 -0.80
N LEU A 21 -3.67 -3.79 -1.71
CA LEU A 21 -3.00 -4.07 -2.98
C LEU A 21 -1.58 -4.58 -2.76
N PHE A 22 -0.82 -4.02 -1.81
CA PHE A 22 0.50 -4.56 -1.46
C PHE A 22 0.41 -5.98 -0.88
N ILE A 23 -0.60 -6.29 -0.07
CA ILE A 23 -0.83 -7.66 0.42
C ILE A 23 -1.06 -8.62 -0.75
N PHE A 24 -1.93 -8.27 -1.71
CA PHE A 24 -2.10 -9.07 -2.91
C PHE A 24 -0.80 -9.17 -3.72
N ARG A 25 -0.03 -8.08 -3.79
CA ARG A 25 1.26 -8.08 -4.47
C ARG A 25 2.25 -9.06 -3.86
N ILE A 26 2.30 -9.20 -2.53
CA ILE A 26 3.12 -10.23 -1.86
C ILE A 26 2.78 -11.61 -2.40
N VAL A 27 1.48 -11.97 -2.40
CA VAL A 27 1.04 -13.28 -2.88
C VAL A 27 1.39 -13.47 -4.37
N LEU A 28 1.17 -12.46 -5.21
CA LEU A 28 1.48 -12.54 -6.64
C LEU A 28 2.97 -12.72 -6.92
N THR A 29 3.85 -12.23 -6.06
CA THR A 29 5.31 -12.42 -6.23
C THR A 29 5.76 -13.86 -6.00
N TRP A 30 4.95 -14.68 -5.32
CA TRP A 30 5.22 -16.11 -5.15
C TRP A 30 4.92 -16.92 -6.42
N TYR A 31 4.17 -16.33 -7.37
CA TYR A 31 3.77 -16.96 -8.63
C TYR A 31 4.33 -16.18 -9.83
N PRO A 32 5.66 -16.24 -10.08
CA PRO A 32 6.32 -15.46 -11.13
C PRO A 32 5.85 -15.78 -12.56
N GLN A 33 5.18 -16.92 -12.75
CA GLN A 33 4.56 -17.34 -14.01
C GLN A 33 3.31 -16.55 -14.39
N ILE A 34 2.73 -15.76 -13.47
CA ILE A 34 1.53 -14.95 -13.74
C ILE A 34 1.92 -13.69 -14.51
N ASP A 35 1.21 -13.42 -15.62
CA ASP A 35 1.34 -12.16 -16.35
C ASP A 35 0.63 -11.03 -15.60
N LEU A 36 1.44 -10.20 -14.92
CA LEU A 36 0.98 -9.07 -14.12
C LEU A 36 0.37 -7.93 -14.93
N ASN A 37 0.49 -7.93 -16.25
CA ASN A 37 -0.11 -6.92 -17.11
C ASN A 37 -1.50 -7.32 -17.64
N ARG A 38 -1.97 -8.54 -17.34
CA ARG A 38 -3.31 -8.99 -17.71
C ARG A 38 -4.31 -8.79 -16.58
N LEU A 39 -5.58 -8.58 -16.96
CA LEU A 39 -6.69 -8.59 -16.02
C LEU A 39 -6.85 -9.98 -15.38
N PRO A 40 -7.11 -10.07 -14.06
CA PRO A 40 -7.32 -8.96 -13.11
C PRO A 40 -6.03 -8.45 -12.43
N PHE A 41 -4.88 -9.07 -12.68
CA PHE A 41 -3.64 -8.84 -11.93
C PHE A 41 -3.04 -7.44 -12.14
N ASN A 42 -3.26 -6.84 -13.30
CA ASN A 42 -2.84 -5.46 -13.59
C ASN A 42 -3.48 -4.42 -12.66
N LEU A 43 -4.69 -4.70 -12.14
CA LEU A 43 -5.35 -3.83 -11.14
C LEU A 43 -4.57 -3.75 -9.83
N VAL A 44 -3.78 -4.78 -9.51
CA VAL A 44 -2.88 -4.80 -8.35
C VAL A 44 -1.49 -4.31 -8.74
N ALA A 45 -0.99 -4.77 -9.90
CA ALA A 45 0.37 -4.47 -10.35
C ALA A 45 0.57 -2.98 -10.62
N TRP A 46 -0.28 -2.36 -11.42
CA TRP A 46 -0.06 -0.99 -11.87
C TRP A 46 -0.09 0.06 -10.74
N PRO A 47 -1.00 0.02 -9.76
CA PRO A 47 -0.99 1.00 -8.68
C PRO A 47 0.19 0.82 -7.71
N THR A 48 0.67 -0.41 -7.54
CA THR A 48 1.77 -0.70 -6.59
C THR A 48 3.14 -0.48 -7.20
N GLU A 49 3.31 -0.70 -8.51
CA GLU A 49 4.62 -0.71 -9.18
C GLU A 49 5.44 0.59 -9.03
N PRO A 50 4.87 1.82 -9.11
CA PRO A 50 5.62 3.06 -8.92
C PRO A 50 6.34 3.15 -7.57
N PHE A 51 5.83 2.47 -6.54
CA PHE A 51 6.45 2.39 -5.20
C PHE A 51 7.50 1.28 -5.12
N LEU A 52 7.29 0.17 -5.84
CA LEU A 52 8.16 -1.00 -5.79
C LEU A 52 9.41 -0.84 -6.65
N THR A 53 9.29 -0.26 -7.86
CA THR A 53 10.43 -0.06 -8.77
C THR A 53 11.60 0.67 -8.09
N PRO A 54 11.43 1.82 -7.40
CA PRO A 54 12.53 2.45 -6.69
C PRO A 54 13.00 1.64 -5.48
N MET A 55 12.07 1.00 -4.75
CA MET A 55 12.41 0.23 -3.56
C MET A 55 13.26 -1.01 -3.87
N ARG A 56 13.01 -1.66 -5.01
CA ARG A 56 13.80 -2.81 -5.48
C ARG A 56 15.26 -2.48 -5.78
N LYS A 57 15.59 -1.19 -5.99
CA LYS A 57 16.99 -0.74 -6.13
C LYS A 57 17.72 -0.76 -4.79
N LEU A 58 17.01 -0.59 -3.68
CA LEU A 58 17.56 -0.61 -2.32
C LEU A 58 17.50 -2.01 -1.71
N VAL A 59 16.38 -2.72 -1.92
CA VAL A 59 16.16 -4.08 -1.42
C VAL A 59 15.86 -4.98 -2.62
N PRO A 60 16.87 -5.62 -3.21
CA PRO A 60 16.67 -6.49 -4.36
C PRO A 60 15.83 -7.73 -3.96
N PRO A 61 15.15 -8.37 -4.93
CA PRO A 61 14.43 -9.62 -4.70
C PRO A 61 15.35 -10.71 -4.12
N ILE A 62 14.83 -11.47 -3.16
CA ILE A 62 15.57 -12.55 -2.50
C ILE A 62 14.97 -13.88 -2.97
N GLY A 63 15.81 -14.74 -3.54
CA GLY A 63 15.34 -16.06 -4.04
C GLY A 63 14.29 -15.95 -5.16
N GLY A 64 14.31 -14.87 -5.94
CA GLY A 64 13.33 -14.63 -7.01
C GLY A 64 11.97 -14.07 -6.54
N VAL A 65 11.79 -13.87 -5.23
CA VAL A 65 10.59 -13.28 -4.64
C VAL A 65 10.85 -11.83 -4.26
N ASP A 66 9.94 -10.95 -4.66
CA ASP A 66 10.01 -9.53 -4.33
C ASP A 66 9.46 -9.29 -2.91
N ILE A 67 10.35 -8.92 -1.99
CA ILE A 67 10.04 -8.66 -0.57
C ILE A 67 9.60 -7.20 -0.35
N THR A 68 9.82 -6.31 -1.33
CA THR A 68 9.52 -4.89 -1.20
C THR A 68 8.05 -4.55 -0.91
N PRO A 69 7.03 -5.30 -1.38
CA PRO A 69 5.65 -5.04 -1.00
C PRO A 69 5.40 -5.17 0.51
N ILE A 70 6.12 -6.06 1.21
CA ILE A 70 5.99 -6.23 2.67
C ILE A 70 6.39 -4.95 3.40
N ILE A 71 7.47 -4.31 2.95
CA ILE A 71 7.95 -3.05 3.51
C ILE A 71 6.89 -1.96 3.33
N TRP A 72 6.27 -1.91 2.16
CA TRP A 72 5.20 -0.95 1.88
C TRP A 72 3.91 -1.21 2.66
N VAL A 73 3.55 -2.47 2.95
CA VAL A 73 2.47 -2.79 3.91
C VAL A 73 2.77 -2.15 5.27
N GLY A 74 4.00 -2.28 5.77
CA GLY A 74 4.41 -1.66 7.02
C GLY A 74 4.31 -0.13 6.99
N ILE A 75 4.85 0.50 5.94
CA ILE A 75 4.84 1.96 5.77
C ILE A 75 3.41 2.50 5.70
N PHE A 76 2.55 1.94 4.83
CA PHE A 76 1.18 2.43 4.68
C PHE A 76 0.33 2.17 5.93
N SER A 77 0.55 1.05 6.63
CA SER A 77 -0.16 0.77 7.89
C SER A 77 0.26 1.74 8.98
N LEU A 78 1.56 2.04 9.10
CA LEU A 78 2.06 3.03 10.04
C LEU A 78 1.52 4.42 9.74
N LEU A 79 1.55 4.86 8.48
CA LEU A 79 0.99 6.15 8.07
C LEU A 79 -0.50 6.24 8.38
N ARG A 80 -1.25 5.16 8.14
CA ARG A 80 -2.68 5.10 8.48
C ARG A 80 -2.89 5.24 9.99
N GLU A 81 -2.13 4.56 10.82
CA GLU A 81 -2.27 4.66 12.28
C GLU A 81 -1.89 6.06 12.79
N LEU A 82 -0.78 6.62 12.33
CA LEU A 82 -0.32 7.95 12.74
C LEU A 82 -1.30 9.06 12.33
N LEU A 83 -1.93 8.95 11.16
CA LEU A 83 -2.83 9.98 10.65
C LEU A 83 -4.28 9.79 11.10
N LEU A 84 -4.75 8.54 11.12
CA LEU A 84 -6.18 8.19 11.21
C LEU A 84 -6.51 7.21 12.37
N GLY A 85 -5.50 6.77 13.14
CA GLY A 85 -5.71 5.93 14.31
C GLY A 85 -6.53 6.61 15.40
N GLN A 86 -6.77 5.89 16.51
CA GLN A 86 -7.55 6.43 17.63
C GLN A 86 -6.93 7.72 18.21
N GLN A 87 -5.60 7.81 18.16
CA GLN A 87 -4.78 8.97 18.55
C GLN A 87 -4.17 9.66 17.31
N GLY A 88 -4.73 9.42 16.12
CA GLY A 88 -4.20 9.92 14.87
C GLY A 88 -4.34 11.43 14.77
N LEU A 89 -3.35 12.08 14.14
CA LEU A 89 -3.25 13.55 14.05
C LEU A 89 -4.52 14.18 13.48
N LEU A 90 -5.09 13.61 12.42
CA LEU A 90 -6.28 14.17 11.76
C LEU A 90 -7.55 13.97 12.59
N ILE A 91 -7.61 12.88 13.37
CA ILE A 91 -8.74 12.63 14.27
C ILE A 91 -8.72 13.60 15.43
N MET A 92 -7.53 13.85 16.02
CA MET A 92 -7.35 14.82 17.09
C MET A 92 -7.71 16.24 16.64
N MET A 93 -7.38 16.62 15.41
CA MET A 93 -7.73 17.93 14.84
C MET A 93 -9.21 18.09 14.47
N SER A 94 -9.95 16.98 14.37
CA SER A 94 -11.38 17.01 14.00
C SER A 94 -12.34 17.16 15.18
N LYS A 95 -11.83 16.97 16.40
CA LYS A 95 -12.55 17.21 17.66
C LYS A 95 -12.63 18.70 17.96
#